data_AF-A0A1M6VHI8-F1
#
_entry.id   AF-A0A1M6VHI8-F1
#
_cell.length_a   1.000
_cell.length_b   1.000
_cell.length_c   1.000
_cell.angle_alpha   90.00
_cell.angle_beta   90.00
_cell.angle_gamma   90.00
#
_symmetry.space_group_name_H-M   'P 1'
#
loop_
_entity.id
_entity.type
_entity.pdbx_description
1 polymer ?
#
loop_
_entity_poly.entity_id
_entity_poly.type
_entity_poly.pdbx_seq_one_letter_code
_entity_poly.pdbx_strand_id
1 'polypeptide(L)'
;MIKWRCTVCGYIHEGAEPPEICPLCGVDKTHFEKVEEVQEAGNTECQEAIKKALRHISYGLYIVSSRKGDKINGQCANSVFQITSDPVKIAVGINKNNLTHEYIKDSQVFSVSILDTSGLELVKHFGFRSGKDVDKFSDVTYQIGSTGAPLLQDCLAALECRVVGSMDMGTHTLFIGEAACAQAKGAGEPMTYSLYHQIKNKPAATPVPEGDIRWRCKVCGYIHEGQQPPDVCPVCGVGPDEFEKL
;
A
#
# COMPACT_ATOMS: atom_id res chain seq x y z
N MET A 1 -5.22 33.57 4.89
CA MET A 1 -4.30 34.54 4.23
C MET A 1 -4.49 34.40 2.74
N ILE A 2 -4.47 35.50 1.96
CA ILE A 2 -4.59 35.41 0.50
C ILE A 2 -3.31 34.80 -0.05
N LYS A 3 -3.44 33.83 -0.96
CA LYS A 3 -2.32 33.20 -1.66
C LYS A 3 -2.34 33.59 -3.14
N TRP A 4 -1.16 33.82 -3.69
CA TRP A 4 -0.96 34.13 -5.11
C TRP A 4 -0.02 33.10 -5.72
N ARG A 5 -0.36 32.56 -6.89
CA ARG A 5 0.45 31.60 -7.62
C ARG A 5 1.01 32.24 -8.88
N CYS A 6 2.33 32.13 -9.07
CA CYS A 6 2.95 32.44 -10.34
C CYS A 6 2.52 31.42 -11.40
N THR A 7 1.90 31.87 -12.49
CA THR A 7 1.40 31.03 -13.58
C THR A 7 2.51 30.41 -14.43
N VAL A 8 3.75 30.90 -14.30
CA VAL A 8 4.91 30.43 -15.07
C VAL A 8 5.70 29.34 -14.34
N CYS A 9 5.98 29.52 -13.03
CA CYS A 9 6.82 28.58 -12.28
C CYS A 9 6.15 27.94 -11.06
N GLY A 10 4.90 28.31 -10.74
CA GLY A 10 4.16 27.77 -9.61
C GLY A 10 4.57 28.30 -8.22
N TYR A 11 5.43 29.32 -8.13
CA TYR A 11 5.78 29.96 -6.85
C TYR A 11 4.53 30.46 -6.13
N ILE A 12 4.43 30.21 -4.82
CA ILE A 12 3.32 30.65 -3.98
C ILE A 12 3.79 31.79 -3.07
N HIS A 13 3.09 32.91 -3.14
CA HIS A 13 3.25 34.06 -2.24
C HIS A 13 2.04 34.17 -1.30
N GLU A 14 2.28 34.40 -0.01
CA GLU A 14 1.24 34.67 0.97
C GLU A 14 1.25 36.16 1.33
N GLY A 15 0.19 36.88 0.98
CA GLY A 15 0.15 38.34 1.10
C GLY A 15 -1.13 38.92 0.54
N ALA A 16 -1.46 40.15 0.92
CA ALA A 16 -2.65 40.84 0.41
C ALA A 16 -2.59 41.03 -1.12
N GLU A 17 -1.39 41.22 -1.66
CA GLU A 17 -1.09 41.46 -3.07
C GLU A 17 0.03 40.50 -3.54
N PRO A 18 0.14 40.19 -4.84
CA PRO A 18 1.25 39.40 -5.37
C PRO A 18 2.55 40.23 -5.35
N PRO A 19 3.74 39.59 -5.33
CA PRO A 19 5.00 40.31 -5.39
C PRO A 19 5.17 40.97 -6.77
N GLU A 20 5.84 42.12 -6.83
CA GLU A 20 6.12 42.84 -8.09
C GLU A 20 6.91 41.97 -9.09
N ILE A 21 7.80 41.11 -8.58
CA ILE A 21 8.60 40.16 -9.37
C ILE A 21 8.58 38.81 -8.68
N CYS A 22 8.40 37.73 -9.46
CA CYS A 22 8.53 36.37 -8.97
C CYS A 22 9.98 36.07 -8.55
N PRO A 23 10.25 35.65 -7.30
CA PRO A 23 11.61 35.39 -6.83
C PRO A 23 12.25 34.14 -7.45
N LEU A 24 11.47 33.28 -8.13
CA LEU A 24 11.98 32.06 -8.75
C LEU A 24 12.25 32.22 -10.25
N CYS A 25 11.37 32.88 -11.01
CA CYS A 25 11.50 32.97 -12.47
C CYS A 25 11.60 34.39 -13.03
N GLY A 26 11.49 35.42 -12.19
CA GLY A 26 11.73 36.81 -12.61
C GLY A 26 10.61 37.47 -13.41
N VAL A 27 9.47 36.81 -13.63
CA VAL A 27 8.30 37.43 -14.27
C VAL A 27 7.62 38.43 -13.36
N ASP A 28 6.98 39.43 -13.95
CA ASP A 28 6.29 40.49 -13.22
C ASP A 28 4.94 40.03 -12.66
N LYS A 29 4.35 40.88 -11.79
CA LYS A 29 3.09 40.61 -11.09
C LYS A 29 1.88 40.27 -11.98
N THR A 30 1.88 40.60 -13.28
CA THR A 30 0.80 40.22 -14.20
C THR A 30 0.69 38.72 -14.41
N HIS A 31 1.75 37.97 -14.07
CA HIS A 31 1.80 36.51 -14.14
C HIS A 31 1.45 35.84 -12.80
N PHE A 32 0.76 36.55 -11.91
CA PHE A 32 0.24 35.98 -10.68
C PHE A 32 -1.27 35.92 -10.71
N GLU A 33 -1.81 34.75 -10.40
CA GLU A 33 -3.23 34.55 -10.18
C GLU A 33 -3.50 34.34 -8.70
N LYS A 34 -4.65 34.85 -8.23
CA LYS A 34 -5.12 34.58 -6.88
C LYS A 34 -5.45 33.10 -6.79
N VAL A 35 -4.84 32.41 -5.84
CA VAL A 35 -5.26 31.06 -5.49
C VAL A 35 -6.59 31.21 -4.77
N GLU A 36 -7.67 31.02 -5.51
CA GLU A 36 -8.94 30.72 -4.90
C GLU A 36 -8.72 29.42 -4.12
N GLU A 37 -8.78 29.53 -2.78
CA GLU A 37 -9.01 28.34 -1.97
C GLU A 37 -10.33 27.79 -2.46
N VAL A 38 -10.28 26.82 -3.38
CA VAL A 38 -11.36 25.88 -3.53
C VAL A 38 -11.42 25.22 -2.16
N GLN A 39 -12.31 25.74 -1.32
CA GLN A 39 -12.89 24.93 -0.28
C GLN A 39 -13.50 23.76 -1.06
N GLU A 40 -12.75 22.68 -1.19
CA GLU A 40 -13.35 21.38 -1.34
C GLU A 40 -14.14 21.17 -0.04
N ALA A 41 -15.32 21.78 0.02
CA ALA A 41 -16.45 21.24 0.73
C ALA A 41 -16.80 19.94 -0.01
N GLY A 42 -15.90 18.95 0.06
CA GLY A 42 -16.25 17.57 -0.21
C GLY A 42 -17.34 17.28 0.79
N ASN A 43 -18.59 17.26 0.31
CA ASN A 43 -19.75 16.92 1.11
C ASN A 43 -19.36 15.69 1.95
N THR A 44 -19.25 15.85 3.28
CA THR A 44 -18.73 14.80 4.18
C THR A 44 -19.53 13.51 3.99
N GLU A 45 -20.81 13.63 3.66
CA GLU A 45 -21.68 12.50 3.28
C GLU A 45 -21.20 11.78 2.01
N CYS A 46 -20.84 12.53 0.96
CA CYS A 46 -20.29 11.97 -0.27
C CYS A 46 -18.93 11.29 -0.03
N GLN A 47 -18.06 11.89 0.79
CA GLN A 47 -16.78 11.28 1.18
C GLN A 47 -16.96 9.97 1.93
N GLU A 48 -17.90 9.90 2.88
CA GLU A 48 -18.25 8.66 3.56
C GLU A 48 -18.91 7.63 2.63
N ALA A 49 -19.75 8.07 1.70
CA ALA A 49 -20.33 7.21 0.67
C ALA A 49 -19.26 6.61 -0.25
N ILE A 50 -18.27 7.40 -0.67
CA ILE A 50 -17.11 6.93 -1.45
C ILE A 50 -16.36 5.85 -0.68
N LYS A 51 -16.04 6.07 0.60
CA LYS A 51 -15.36 5.06 1.43
C LYS A 51 -16.15 3.76 1.53
N LYS A 52 -17.48 3.82 1.62
CA LYS A 52 -18.35 2.63 1.63
C LYS A 52 -18.37 1.92 0.27
N ALA A 53 -18.49 2.67 -0.82
CA ALA A 53 -18.49 2.14 -2.18
C ALA A 53 -17.17 1.43 -2.51
N LEU A 54 -16.02 2.02 -2.15
CA LEU A 54 -14.71 1.43 -2.40
C LEU A 54 -14.50 0.07 -1.73
N ARG A 55 -15.19 -0.21 -0.60
CA ARG A 55 -15.15 -1.53 0.06
C ARG A 55 -15.81 -2.65 -0.75
N HIS A 56 -16.57 -2.32 -1.79
CA HIS A 56 -17.25 -3.27 -2.66
C HIS A 56 -16.40 -3.63 -3.90
N ILE A 57 -15.26 -2.97 -4.12
CA ILE A 57 -14.32 -3.37 -5.16
C ILE A 57 -13.57 -4.61 -4.69
N SER A 58 -13.62 -5.67 -5.50
CA SER A 58 -12.95 -6.94 -5.21
C SER A 58 -11.48 -6.88 -5.59
N TYR A 59 -10.64 -7.48 -4.74
CA TYR A 59 -9.22 -7.65 -4.99
C TYR A 59 -8.78 -9.04 -4.51
N GLY A 60 -7.78 -9.60 -5.16
CA GLY A 60 -6.96 -10.65 -4.55
C GLY A 60 -6.02 -10.07 -3.50
N LEU A 61 -5.18 -10.93 -2.93
CA LEU A 61 -4.12 -10.53 -2.02
C LEU A 61 -2.80 -11.17 -2.44
N TYR A 62 -1.76 -10.34 -2.51
CA TYR A 62 -0.51 -10.67 -3.18
C TYR A 62 0.67 -10.22 -2.33
N ILE A 63 1.81 -10.88 -2.51
CA ILE A 63 3.11 -10.31 -2.11
C ILE A 63 3.79 -9.79 -3.38
N VAL A 64 4.08 -8.49 -3.41
CA VAL A 64 4.87 -7.85 -4.47
C VAL A 64 6.29 -7.70 -3.97
N SER A 65 7.25 -8.23 -4.71
CA SER A 65 8.67 -8.22 -4.32
C SER A 65 9.56 -7.68 -5.43
N SER A 66 10.74 -7.23 -5.06
CA SER A 66 11.75 -6.69 -5.97
C SER A 66 13.14 -6.75 -5.35
N ARG A 67 14.15 -6.24 -6.07
CA ARG A 67 15.55 -6.20 -5.66
C ARG A 67 16.17 -4.81 -5.82
N LYS A 68 17.31 -4.60 -5.17
CA LYS A 68 18.22 -3.47 -5.41
C LYS A 68 19.64 -3.94 -5.10
N GLY A 69 20.49 -4.05 -6.13
CA GLY A 69 21.75 -4.78 -6.01
C GLY A 69 21.49 -6.21 -5.52
N ASP A 70 22.21 -6.67 -4.51
CA ASP A 70 22.05 -8.01 -3.93
C ASP A 70 20.97 -8.10 -2.85
N LYS A 71 20.30 -6.97 -2.54
CA LYS A 71 19.22 -6.94 -1.55
C LYS A 71 17.88 -7.20 -2.19
N ILE A 72 17.00 -7.88 -1.45
CA ILE A 72 15.62 -8.14 -1.83
C ILE A 72 14.65 -7.60 -0.79
N ASN A 73 13.44 -7.24 -1.22
CA ASN A 73 12.38 -6.81 -0.33
C ASN A 73 10.99 -7.04 -0.96
N GLY A 74 9.96 -7.11 -0.12
CA GLY A 74 8.59 -7.32 -0.53
C GLY A 74 7.57 -6.64 0.37
N GLN A 75 6.35 -6.50 -0.14
CA GLN A 75 5.21 -6.02 0.62
C GLN A 75 3.94 -6.81 0.28
N CYS A 76 2.99 -6.81 1.21
CA CYS A 76 1.63 -7.19 0.88
C CYS A 76 0.98 -6.08 0.02
N ALA A 77 0.26 -6.46 -1.04
CA ALA A 77 -0.52 -5.55 -1.88
C ALA A 77 -1.81 -6.23 -2.33
N ASN A 78 -2.88 -5.46 -2.48
CA ASN A 78 -4.13 -5.89 -3.10
C ASN A 78 -4.34 -5.30 -4.51
N SER A 79 -3.71 -4.15 -4.79
CA SER A 79 -3.85 -3.39 -6.04
C SER A 79 -2.98 -3.98 -7.14
N VAL A 80 -3.35 -5.18 -7.60
CA VAL A 80 -2.69 -5.93 -8.67
C VAL A 80 -3.74 -6.46 -9.64
N PHE A 81 -3.54 -6.26 -10.95
CA PHE A 81 -4.45 -6.75 -11.98
C PHE A 81 -3.76 -6.88 -13.35
N GLN A 82 -4.26 -7.78 -14.18
CA GLN A 82 -3.81 -7.92 -15.56
C GLN A 82 -4.42 -6.82 -16.44
N ILE A 83 -3.61 -6.24 -17.33
CA ILE A 83 -4.02 -5.19 -18.29
C ILE A 83 -4.23 -5.79 -19.68
N THR A 84 -3.28 -6.59 -20.16
CA THR A 84 -3.31 -7.18 -21.51
C THR A 84 -3.01 -8.66 -21.48
N SER A 85 -3.52 -9.39 -22.47
CA SER A 85 -3.25 -10.82 -22.67
C SER A 85 -2.11 -11.10 -23.64
N ASP A 86 -1.84 -10.20 -24.60
CA ASP A 86 -0.74 -10.36 -25.57
C ASP A 86 -0.10 -9.00 -25.94
N PRO A 87 1.16 -8.74 -25.50
CA PRO A 87 1.89 -9.48 -24.48
C PRO A 87 1.19 -9.39 -23.12
N VAL A 88 1.46 -10.33 -22.21
CA VAL A 88 0.86 -10.33 -20.87
C VAL A 88 1.44 -9.19 -20.03
N LYS A 89 0.60 -8.22 -19.64
CA LYS A 89 1.01 -7.09 -18.78
C LYS A 89 0.23 -7.06 -17.48
N ILE A 90 0.93 -6.81 -16.38
CA ILE A 90 0.39 -6.71 -15.02
C ILE A 90 0.63 -5.29 -14.48
N ALA A 91 -0.39 -4.71 -13.85
CA ALA A 91 -0.28 -3.46 -13.11
C ALA A 91 -0.11 -3.74 -11.62
N VAL A 92 0.78 -2.99 -10.95
CA VAL A 92 0.89 -2.98 -9.48
C VAL A 92 0.91 -1.54 -8.96
N GLY A 93 -0.01 -1.21 -8.04
CA GLY A 93 -0.07 0.09 -7.37
C GLY A 93 0.71 0.06 -6.05
N ILE A 94 1.83 0.78 -5.99
CA ILE A 94 2.75 0.71 -4.84
C ILE A 94 2.97 2.09 -4.23
N ASN A 95 2.80 2.19 -2.91
CA ASN A 95 2.99 3.44 -2.16
C ASN A 95 4.45 3.89 -2.20
N LYS A 96 4.71 5.16 -2.50
CA LYS A 96 6.06 5.74 -2.64
C LYS A 96 6.90 5.67 -1.37
N ASN A 97 6.27 5.53 -0.19
CA ASN A 97 6.98 5.42 1.09
C ASN A 97 7.51 4.01 1.38
N ASN A 98 7.05 2.99 0.63
CA ASN A 98 7.42 1.60 0.88
C ASN A 98 8.78 1.28 0.26
N LEU A 99 9.63 0.54 0.97
CA LEU A 99 10.94 0.13 0.46
C LEU A 99 10.83 -0.68 -0.86
N THR A 100 9.77 -1.46 -1.03
CA THR A 100 9.51 -2.19 -2.27
C THR A 100 9.34 -1.25 -3.47
N HIS A 101 8.74 -0.06 -3.28
CA HIS A 101 8.64 0.95 -4.33
C HIS A 101 10.01 1.37 -4.84
N GLU A 102 10.90 1.70 -3.90
CA GLU A 102 12.28 2.09 -4.21
C GLU A 102 12.98 0.99 -5.02
N TYR A 103 12.81 -0.27 -4.64
CA TYR A 103 13.45 -1.41 -5.29
C TYR A 103 12.91 -1.64 -6.71
N ILE A 104 11.59 -1.53 -6.90
CA ILE A 104 10.98 -1.63 -8.24
C ILE A 104 11.47 -0.48 -9.14
N LYS A 105 11.51 0.74 -8.60
CA LYS A 105 11.95 1.92 -9.34
C LYS A 105 13.43 1.82 -9.76
N ASP A 106 14.27 1.27 -8.89
CA ASP A 106 15.71 1.09 -9.15
C ASP A 106 15.98 -0.07 -10.14
N SER A 107 15.42 -1.24 -9.87
CA SER A 107 15.73 -2.46 -10.63
C SER A 107 14.90 -2.65 -11.89
N GLN A 108 13.80 -1.90 -12.05
CA GLN A 108 12.83 -2.05 -13.14
C GLN A 108 12.29 -3.48 -13.27
N VAL A 109 12.25 -4.23 -12.17
CA VAL A 109 11.65 -5.56 -12.10
C VAL A 109 10.79 -5.70 -10.85
N PHE A 110 9.77 -6.54 -10.93
CA PHE A 110 9.01 -6.97 -9.77
C PHE A 110 8.50 -8.39 -9.95
N SER A 111 8.21 -9.05 -8.84
CA SER A 111 7.45 -10.29 -8.82
C SER A 111 6.12 -10.10 -8.11
N VAL A 112 5.13 -10.92 -8.48
CA VAL A 112 3.81 -11.00 -7.86
C VAL A 112 3.57 -12.44 -7.43
N SER A 113 3.50 -12.68 -6.13
CA SER A 113 3.10 -13.96 -5.55
C SER A 113 1.62 -13.93 -5.17
N ILE A 114 0.83 -14.83 -5.76
CA ILE A 114 -0.61 -14.97 -5.59
C ILE A 114 -0.87 -15.92 -4.42
N LEU A 115 -1.40 -15.39 -3.31
CA LEU A 115 -1.59 -16.15 -2.08
C LEU A 115 -2.84 -17.05 -2.15
N ASP A 116 -2.77 -18.21 -1.52
CA ASP A 116 -3.95 -19.00 -1.17
C ASP A 116 -4.52 -18.56 0.19
N THR A 117 -5.67 -19.12 0.57
CA THR A 117 -6.35 -18.85 1.84
C THR A 117 -5.54 -19.16 3.11
N SER A 118 -4.43 -19.91 3.02
CA SER A 118 -3.52 -20.17 4.14
C SER A 118 -2.44 -19.08 4.31
N GLY A 119 -2.27 -18.18 3.34
CA GLY A 119 -1.24 -17.14 3.30
C GLY A 119 -1.36 -16.00 4.34
N LEU A 120 -2.17 -16.15 5.39
CA LEU A 120 -2.40 -15.10 6.40
C LEU A 120 -1.10 -14.68 7.10
N GLU A 121 -0.21 -15.62 7.39
CA GLU A 121 1.06 -15.32 8.05
C GLU A 121 2.00 -14.54 7.12
N LEU A 122 2.01 -14.85 5.82
CA LEU A 122 2.75 -14.06 4.83
C LEU A 122 2.20 -12.64 4.73
N VAL A 123 0.87 -12.47 4.76
CA VAL A 123 0.23 -11.15 4.77
C VAL A 123 0.70 -10.32 5.96
N LYS A 124 0.73 -10.91 7.17
CA LYS A 124 1.19 -10.21 8.38
C LYS A 124 2.68 -9.85 8.28
N HIS A 125 3.50 -10.84 7.90
CA HIS A 125 4.95 -10.70 7.81
C HIS A 125 5.37 -9.62 6.81
N PHE A 126 4.79 -9.63 5.61
CA PHE A 126 5.12 -8.67 4.56
C PHE A 126 4.35 -7.34 4.65
N GLY A 127 3.20 -7.31 5.34
CA GLY A 127 2.31 -6.15 5.41
C GLY A 127 2.49 -5.24 6.63
N PHE A 128 2.94 -5.77 7.78
CA PHE A 128 3.03 -4.98 9.03
C PHE A 128 4.45 -4.65 9.49
N ARG A 129 5.45 -5.14 8.77
CA ARG A 129 6.87 -4.85 9.06
C ARG A 129 7.47 -4.04 7.93
N SER A 130 8.42 -3.16 8.25
CA SER A 130 9.16 -2.41 7.25
C SER A 130 10.46 -3.16 6.91
N GLY A 131 10.71 -3.34 5.61
CA GLY A 131 11.95 -4.00 5.13
C GLY A 131 13.21 -3.17 5.35
N LYS A 132 13.07 -1.92 5.84
CA LYS A 132 14.21 -1.08 6.25
C LYS A 132 14.78 -1.56 7.59
N ASP A 133 13.94 -2.18 8.41
CA ASP A 133 14.23 -2.52 9.80
C ASP A 133 14.39 -4.03 9.99
N VAL A 134 13.74 -4.84 9.14
CA VAL A 134 13.81 -6.30 9.18
C VAL A 134 14.11 -6.90 7.82
N ASP A 135 14.90 -7.98 7.79
CA ASP A 135 14.98 -8.84 6.62
C ASP A 135 13.71 -9.69 6.54
N LYS A 136 12.82 -9.36 5.60
CA LYS A 136 11.57 -10.11 5.42
C LYS A 136 11.77 -11.47 4.74
N PHE A 137 12.93 -11.72 4.15
CA PHE A 137 13.20 -12.95 3.41
C PHE A 137 14.02 -13.98 4.20
N SER A 138 14.46 -13.66 5.43
CA SER A 138 15.25 -14.56 6.28
C SER A 138 14.53 -15.87 6.60
N ASP A 139 13.22 -15.81 6.81
CA ASP A 139 12.41 -16.93 7.35
C ASP A 139 11.31 -17.39 6.38
N VAL A 140 11.48 -17.15 5.07
CA VAL A 140 10.51 -17.54 4.04
C VAL A 140 11.19 -18.29 2.90
N THR A 141 10.49 -19.24 2.31
CA THR A 141 11.01 -20.00 1.18
C THR A 141 10.84 -19.22 -0.12
N TYR A 142 11.94 -18.94 -0.82
CA TYR A 142 11.91 -18.26 -2.11
C TYR A 142 12.97 -18.81 -3.07
N GLN A 143 12.81 -18.47 -4.35
CA GLN A 143 13.80 -18.70 -5.40
C GLN A 143 14.08 -17.38 -6.12
N ILE A 144 15.30 -17.18 -6.61
CA ILE A 144 15.61 -16.02 -7.45
C ILE A 144 15.21 -16.35 -8.89
N GLY A 145 14.32 -15.53 -9.46
CA GLY A 145 13.85 -15.66 -10.84
C GLY A 145 14.89 -15.20 -11.88
N SER A 146 14.56 -15.36 -13.17
CA SER A 146 15.45 -14.95 -14.27
C SER A 146 15.65 -13.43 -14.36
N THR A 147 14.73 -12.65 -13.79
CA THR A 147 14.83 -11.20 -13.64
C THR A 147 15.68 -10.77 -12.44
N GLY A 148 16.03 -11.71 -11.56
CA GLY A 148 16.67 -11.45 -10.28
C GLY A 148 15.68 -11.08 -9.15
N ALA A 149 14.39 -10.91 -9.44
CA ALA A 149 13.38 -10.72 -8.40
C ALA A 149 13.14 -12.04 -7.64
N PRO A 150 12.87 -12.00 -6.32
CA PRO A 150 12.56 -13.21 -5.56
C PRO A 150 11.12 -13.69 -5.84
N LEU A 151 10.95 -14.99 -5.99
CA LEU A 151 9.68 -15.69 -6.19
C LEU A 151 9.38 -16.53 -4.94
N LEU A 152 8.38 -16.12 -4.16
CA LEU A 152 7.95 -16.91 -2.99
C LEU A 152 7.44 -18.27 -3.44
N GLN A 153 7.80 -19.29 -2.67
CA GLN A 153 7.38 -20.66 -2.95
C GLN A 153 6.05 -20.99 -2.27
N ASP A 154 5.77 -20.44 -1.09
CA ASP A 154 4.53 -20.74 -0.34
C ASP A 154 3.35 -19.90 -0.83
N CYS A 155 3.01 -20.05 -2.12
CA CYS A 155 1.91 -19.37 -2.80
C CYS A 155 1.35 -20.22 -3.96
N LEU A 156 0.17 -19.86 -4.50
CA LEU A 156 -0.46 -20.58 -5.62
C LEU A 156 0.33 -20.47 -6.91
N ALA A 157 0.82 -19.26 -7.17
CA ALA A 157 1.60 -18.93 -8.34
C ALA A 157 2.41 -17.66 -8.10
N ALA A 158 3.54 -17.55 -8.77
CA ALA A 158 4.39 -16.37 -8.75
C ALA A 158 4.74 -15.95 -10.18
N LEU A 159 4.58 -14.67 -10.50
CA LEU A 159 4.96 -14.05 -11.77
C LEU A 159 6.20 -13.20 -11.57
N GLU A 160 7.14 -13.20 -12.51
CA GLU A 160 8.17 -12.16 -12.59
C GLU A 160 7.94 -11.28 -13.81
N CYS A 161 8.09 -9.97 -13.62
CA CYS A 161 7.77 -8.96 -14.61
C CYS A 161 8.93 -7.97 -14.77
N ARG A 162 9.13 -7.51 -16.01
CA ARG A 162 9.99 -6.37 -16.33
C ARG A 162 9.13 -5.13 -16.50
N VAL A 163 9.48 -4.05 -15.81
CA VAL A 163 8.74 -2.78 -15.91
C VAL A 163 8.90 -2.22 -17.32
N VAL A 164 7.77 -1.97 -17.98
CA VAL A 164 7.69 -1.36 -19.32
C VAL A 164 7.06 0.04 -19.29
N GLY A 165 6.52 0.45 -18.15
CA GLY A 165 5.98 1.79 -17.94
C GLY A 165 5.61 2.04 -16.48
N SER A 166 5.46 3.32 -16.14
CA SER A 166 4.98 3.72 -14.81
C SER A 166 4.20 5.03 -14.88
N MET A 167 3.22 5.19 -14.01
CA MET A 167 2.42 6.41 -13.88
C MET A 167 2.43 6.92 -12.43
N ASP A 168 2.64 8.21 -12.25
CA ASP A 168 2.53 8.88 -10.95
C ASP A 168 1.04 9.10 -10.60
N MET A 169 0.61 8.59 -9.45
CA MET A 169 -0.77 8.68 -8.95
C MET A 169 -0.84 9.46 -7.63
N GLY A 170 0.10 10.39 -7.41
CA GLY A 170 0.22 11.15 -6.16
C GLY A 170 0.98 10.37 -5.09
N THR A 171 0.25 9.68 -4.20
CA THR A 171 0.86 8.91 -3.10
C THR A 171 1.45 7.57 -3.54
N HIS A 172 1.03 7.08 -4.70
CA HIS A 172 1.46 5.79 -5.27
C HIS A 172 2.07 5.99 -6.65
N THR A 173 2.84 5.00 -7.08
CA THR A 173 3.17 4.79 -8.50
C THR A 173 2.46 3.54 -8.97
N LEU A 174 1.81 3.62 -10.12
CA LEU A 174 1.31 2.47 -10.85
C LEU A 174 2.42 1.98 -11.78
N PHE A 175 3.03 0.83 -11.47
CA PHE A 175 4.00 0.19 -12.34
C PHE A 175 3.28 -0.78 -13.29
N ILE A 176 3.68 -0.78 -14.56
CA ILE A 176 3.21 -1.71 -15.58
C ILE A 176 4.38 -2.62 -15.93
N GLY A 177 4.24 -3.92 -15.68
CA GLY A 177 5.24 -4.92 -16.00
C GLY A 177 4.75 -5.87 -17.08
N GLU A 178 5.62 -6.20 -18.02
CA GLU A 178 5.44 -7.32 -18.95
C GLU A 178 5.94 -8.61 -18.28
N ALA A 179 5.11 -9.66 -18.29
CA ALA A 179 5.43 -10.92 -17.65
C ALA A 179 6.57 -11.63 -18.41
N ALA A 180 7.65 -11.94 -17.70
CA ALA A 180 8.83 -12.60 -18.25
C ALA A 180 8.81 -14.11 -17.99
N CYS A 181 8.35 -14.54 -16.82
CA CYS A 181 8.21 -15.94 -16.44
C CYS A 181 7.18 -16.12 -15.32
N ALA A 182 6.76 -17.36 -15.09
CA ALA A 182 5.81 -17.73 -14.04
C ALA A 182 6.15 -19.09 -13.43
N GLN A 183 5.82 -19.25 -12.15
CA GLN A 183 5.73 -20.54 -11.46
C GLN A 183 4.29 -20.72 -10.99
N ALA A 184 3.70 -21.89 -11.17
CA ALA A 184 2.33 -22.18 -10.71
C ALA A 184 2.28 -23.58 -10.11
N LYS A 185 1.77 -23.68 -8.88
CA LYS A 185 1.56 -24.95 -8.17
C LYS A 185 0.19 -25.59 -8.50
N GLY A 186 -0.75 -24.79 -9.02
CA GLY A 186 -1.93 -25.28 -9.74
C GLY A 186 -3.15 -25.70 -8.91
N ALA A 187 -3.08 -25.72 -7.58
CA ALA A 187 -4.22 -26.10 -6.73
C ALA A 187 -4.34 -25.23 -5.46
N GLY A 188 -5.58 -24.84 -5.13
CA GLY A 188 -5.94 -24.09 -3.93
C GLY A 188 -6.83 -22.88 -4.23
N GLU A 189 -7.50 -22.37 -3.20
CA GLU A 189 -8.39 -21.21 -3.32
C GLU A 189 -7.60 -19.91 -3.12
N PRO A 190 -7.68 -18.92 -4.03
CA PRO A 190 -6.99 -17.65 -3.87
C PRO A 190 -7.45 -16.86 -2.63
N MET A 191 -6.54 -16.21 -1.93
CA MET A 191 -6.90 -15.26 -0.90
C MET A 191 -7.46 -13.99 -1.53
N THR A 192 -8.70 -13.65 -1.15
CA THR A 192 -9.31 -12.37 -1.50
C THR A 192 -9.14 -11.37 -0.37
N TYR A 193 -9.12 -10.07 -0.70
CA TYR A 193 -9.05 -9.01 0.29
C TYR A 193 -10.28 -8.98 1.21
N SER A 194 -11.45 -9.37 0.69
CA SER A 194 -12.67 -9.50 1.47
C SER A 194 -12.58 -10.65 2.49
N LEU A 195 -12.08 -11.83 2.07
CA LEU A 195 -11.84 -12.96 2.97
C LEU A 195 -10.81 -12.61 4.06
N TYR A 196 -9.72 -11.94 3.69
CA TYR A 196 -8.74 -11.45 4.67
C TYR A 196 -9.40 -10.59 5.75
N HIS A 197 -10.26 -9.63 5.38
CA HIS A 197 -10.98 -8.80 6.35
C HIS A 197 -11.98 -9.60 7.19
N GLN A 198 -12.62 -10.63 6.64
CA GLN A 198 -13.50 -11.51 7.43
C GLN A 198 -12.72 -12.32 8.47
N ILE A 199 -11.54 -12.83 8.11
CA ILE A 199 -10.68 -13.58 9.03
C ILE A 199 -10.07 -12.64 10.08
N LYS A 200 -9.60 -11.46 9.67
CA LYS A 200 -9.05 -10.43 10.55
C LYS A 200 -10.07 -9.92 11.58
N ASN A 201 -11.33 -9.75 11.14
CA ASN A 201 -12.40 -9.19 11.98
C ASN A 201 -13.24 -10.27 12.68
N LYS A 202 -12.93 -11.57 12.52
CA LYS A 202 -13.55 -12.60 13.36
C LYS A 202 -13.09 -12.38 14.80
N PRO A 203 -14.02 -12.13 15.76
CA PRO A 203 -13.67 -12.20 17.17
C PRO A 203 -13.07 -13.57 17.43
N ALA A 204 -12.02 -13.66 18.24
CA ALA A 204 -11.59 -14.94 18.76
C ALA A 204 -12.83 -15.64 19.35
N ALA A 205 -13.10 -16.86 18.88
CA ALA A 205 -14.28 -17.62 19.29
C ALA A 205 -14.09 -18.12 20.73
N THR A 206 -14.21 -17.22 21.68
CA THR A 206 -14.43 -17.53 23.08
C THR A 206 -15.71 -16.79 23.47
N PRO A 207 -16.75 -17.48 23.96
CA PRO A 207 -17.89 -16.79 24.56
C PRO A 207 -17.37 -16.10 25.82
N VAL A 208 -17.22 -14.78 25.77
CA VAL A 208 -16.69 -14.00 26.90
C VAL A 208 -17.86 -13.46 27.73
N PRO A 209 -17.83 -13.64 29.07
CA PRO A 209 -18.87 -13.13 29.97
C PRO A 209 -19.10 -11.62 29.82
N GLU A 210 -20.35 -11.17 29.95
CA GLU A 210 -20.69 -9.74 29.98
C GLU A 210 -20.01 -9.05 31.19
N GLY A 211 -19.12 -8.08 30.94
CA GLY A 211 -18.55 -7.26 32.00
C GLY A 211 -17.17 -6.65 31.75
N ASP A 212 -16.37 -7.19 30.82
CA ASP A 212 -14.98 -6.76 30.67
C ASP A 212 -14.75 -5.66 29.62
N ILE A 213 -13.89 -4.71 29.98
CA ILE A 213 -13.43 -3.62 29.10
C ILE A 213 -12.65 -4.23 27.92
N ARG A 214 -13.00 -3.78 26.71
CA ARG A 214 -12.37 -4.23 25.46
C ARG A 214 -11.61 -3.10 24.79
N TRP A 215 -10.49 -3.45 24.17
CA TRP A 215 -9.66 -2.57 23.37
C TRP A 215 -9.48 -3.17 21.98
N ARG A 216 -9.63 -2.37 20.92
CA ARG A 216 -9.37 -2.77 19.54
C ARG A 216 -8.12 -2.07 19.01
N CYS A 217 -7.19 -2.84 18.47
CA CYS A 217 -6.06 -2.27 17.74
C CYS A 217 -6.55 -1.59 16.45
N LYS A 218 -6.31 -0.30 16.30
CA LYS A 218 -6.67 0.51 15.11
C LYS A 218 -5.97 0.03 13.84
N VAL A 219 -4.82 -0.63 13.96
CA VAL A 219 -4.01 -1.12 12.83
C VAL A 219 -4.48 -2.49 12.34
N CYS A 220 -4.56 -3.46 13.24
CA CYS A 220 -4.82 -4.86 12.88
C CYS A 220 -6.17 -5.41 13.35
N GLY A 221 -6.99 -4.65 14.05
CA GLY A 221 -8.30 -5.10 14.54
C GLY A 221 -8.26 -6.11 15.70
N TYR A 222 -7.07 -6.47 16.20
CA TYR A 222 -6.92 -7.33 17.37
C TYR A 222 -7.71 -6.78 18.57
N ILE A 223 -8.48 -7.65 19.22
CA ILE A 223 -9.28 -7.33 20.39
C ILE A 223 -8.54 -7.83 21.63
N HIS A 224 -8.24 -6.93 22.55
CA HIS A 224 -7.71 -7.23 23.86
C HIS A 224 -8.79 -7.04 24.92
N GLU A 225 -8.85 -7.96 25.86
CA GLU A 225 -9.74 -7.91 27.01
C GLU A 225 -8.90 -7.59 28.25
N GLY A 226 -9.20 -6.46 28.89
CA GLY A 226 -8.41 -5.96 30.00
C GLY A 226 -8.76 -4.53 30.37
N GLN A 227 -8.43 -4.15 31.60
CA GLN A 227 -8.63 -2.79 32.09
C GLN A 227 -7.82 -1.74 31.30
N GLN A 228 -6.72 -2.16 30.67
CA GLN A 228 -5.82 -1.34 29.88
C GLN A 228 -5.52 -2.04 28.54
N PRO A 229 -5.16 -1.30 27.47
CA PRO A 229 -4.69 -1.91 26.24
C PRO A 229 -3.35 -2.62 26.50
N PRO A 230 -2.99 -3.62 25.69
CA PRO A 230 -1.72 -4.32 25.87
C PRO A 230 -0.55 -3.41 25.48
N ASP A 231 0.60 -3.58 26.15
CA ASP A 231 1.83 -2.82 25.86
C ASP A 231 2.30 -2.98 24.41
N VAL A 232 2.03 -4.13 23.81
CA VAL A 232 2.31 -4.41 22.41
C VAL A 232 1.19 -5.27 21.84
N CYS A 233 0.68 -4.88 20.66
CA CYS A 233 -0.28 -5.69 19.94
C CYS A 233 0.37 -7.03 19.51
N PRO A 234 -0.17 -8.20 19.92
CA PRO A 234 0.42 -9.49 19.58
C PRO A 234 0.34 -9.85 18.10
N VAL A 235 -0.49 -9.14 17.33
CA VAL A 235 -0.69 -9.40 15.89
C VAL A 235 0.20 -8.51 15.01
N CYS A 236 0.36 -7.23 15.34
CA CYS A 236 1.08 -6.28 14.48
C CYS A 236 2.22 -5.51 15.16
N GLY A 237 2.45 -5.71 16.45
CA GLY A 237 3.62 -5.15 17.15
C GLY A 237 3.53 -3.67 17.51
N VAL A 238 2.40 -2.99 17.26
CA VAL A 238 2.20 -1.59 17.63
C VAL A 238 1.96 -1.42 19.13
N GLY A 239 2.33 -0.25 19.66
CA GLY A 239 2.16 0.08 21.09
C GLY A 239 0.70 0.36 21.49
N PRO A 240 0.46 0.65 22.79
CA PRO A 240 -0.88 0.81 23.37
C PRO A 240 -1.63 2.02 22.81
N ASP A 241 -0.92 3.06 22.33
CA ASP A 241 -1.50 4.25 21.70
C ASP A 241 -2.29 3.93 20.41
N GLU A 242 -2.02 2.76 19.83
CA GLU A 242 -2.72 2.25 18.66
C GLU A 242 -3.97 1.43 18.99
N PHE A 243 -4.48 1.49 20.23
CA PHE A 243 -5.73 0.87 20.65
C PHE A 243 -6.84 1.89 20.93
N GLU A 244 -8.07 1.56 20.53
CA GLU A 244 -9.30 2.27 20.88
C GLU A 244 -10.15 1.43 21.83
N LYS A 245 -10.77 2.05 22.83
CA LYS A 245 -11.70 1.36 23.73
C LYS A 245 -13.03 1.07 23.00
N LEU A 246 -13.58 -0.13 23.20
CA LEU A 246 -14.89 -0.55 22.66
C LEU A 246 -16.02 -0.35 23.66
#